data_AF-A0A4R2LV57-F1
#
_entry.id   AF-A0A4R2LV57-F1
#
_cell.length_a   1.000
_cell.length_b   1.000
_cell.length_c   1.000
_cell.angle_alpha   90.00
_cell.angle_beta   90.00
_cell.angle_gamma   90.00
#
_symmetry.space_group_name_H-M   'P 1'
#
loop_
_entity.id
_entity.type
_entity.pdbx_description
1 polymer ?
#
loop_
_entity_poly.entity_id
_entity_poly.type
_entity_poly.pdbx_seq_one_letter_code
_entity_poly.pdbx_strand_id
1 'polypeptide(L)'
;MGIHGQRGVSCADCHMPYKSEGGVKFSDHHIQSPLAMIDRTCQTCHRETEEVLRQNVYERQRKANEIRNRLEHELAKAHIEAKFAWDKGATDGQMKDVLALIRQAQWRWDFAVASHGAAFHAPQETQRILSHGLDRAMQARLAISKVLAKNGFTGDVPMPDISTKDKAQKYIGLDIDAEKAAKDKFLKTTVPAWLEKAKANNRLAQK
;
A
#
# COMPACT_ATOMS: atom_id res chain seq x y z
N MET A 1 13.87 10.94 -0.35
CA MET A 1 13.30 11.98 -1.23
C MET A 1 13.69 11.67 -2.67
N GLY A 2 12.76 11.69 -3.63
CA GLY A 2 13.09 11.40 -5.03
C GLY A 2 13.48 12.63 -5.84
N ILE A 3 13.87 12.41 -7.10
CA ILE A 3 14.59 13.40 -7.90
C ILE A 3 13.79 14.69 -8.13
N HIS A 4 12.48 14.63 -8.39
CA HIS A 4 11.65 15.82 -8.57
C HIS A 4 11.66 16.71 -7.32
N GLY A 5 11.46 16.12 -6.14
CA GLY A 5 11.54 16.86 -4.87
C GLY A 5 12.93 17.42 -4.59
N GLN A 6 14.00 16.67 -4.92
CA GLN A 6 15.39 17.16 -4.81
C GLN A 6 15.68 18.35 -5.72
N ARG A 7 14.93 18.51 -6.82
CA ARG A 7 15.04 19.63 -7.77
C ARG A 7 14.05 20.77 -7.49
N GLY A 8 13.32 20.71 -6.38
CA GLY A 8 12.37 21.74 -6.00
C GLY A 8 11.05 21.73 -6.78
N VAL A 9 10.76 20.66 -7.53
CA VAL A 9 9.46 20.48 -8.17
C VAL A 9 8.44 20.14 -7.09
N SER A 10 7.41 20.97 -6.97
CA SER A 10 6.36 20.88 -5.98
C SER A 10 5.26 19.89 -6.37
N CYS A 11 4.41 19.53 -5.43
CA CYS A 11 3.23 18.72 -5.71
C CYS A 11 2.32 19.39 -6.76
N ALA A 12 2.17 20.72 -6.67
CA ALA A 12 1.28 21.51 -7.51
C ALA A 12 1.76 21.55 -8.97
N ASP A 13 3.07 21.53 -9.21
CA ASP A 13 3.62 21.55 -10.58
C ASP A 13 3.15 20.35 -11.42
N CYS A 14 2.85 19.21 -10.79
CA CYS A 14 2.32 18.03 -11.47
C CYS A 14 0.80 17.85 -11.30
N HIS A 15 0.28 18.10 -10.09
CA HIS A 15 -1.13 17.77 -9.76
C HIS A 15 -2.10 18.93 -9.89
N MET A 16 -1.59 20.16 -10.01
CA MET A 16 -2.38 21.38 -10.20
C MET A 16 -1.73 22.27 -11.28
N PRO A 17 -1.54 21.74 -12.51
CA PRO A 17 -0.83 22.47 -13.54
C PRO A 17 -1.54 23.78 -13.87
N TYR A 18 -0.78 24.76 -14.32
CA TYR A 18 -1.38 26.00 -14.80
C TYR A 18 -2.21 25.75 -16.06
N LYS A 19 -3.38 26.37 -16.10
CA LYS A 19 -4.24 26.47 -17.27
C LYS A 19 -4.38 27.95 -17.65
N SER A 20 -4.39 28.21 -18.96
CA SER A 20 -4.67 29.54 -19.50
C SER A 20 -5.96 29.46 -20.31
N GLU A 21 -6.92 30.32 -19.98
CA GLU A 21 -8.13 30.52 -20.78
C GLU A 21 -8.27 32.02 -21.06
N GLY A 22 -8.26 32.40 -22.33
CA GLY A 22 -8.11 33.80 -22.72
C GLY A 22 -6.77 34.37 -22.22
N GLY A 23 -6.82 35.51 -21.53
CA GLY A 23 -5.65 36.20 -20.96
C GLY A 23 -5.34 35.89 -19.50
N VAL A 24 -6.07 34.97 -18.86
CA VAL A 24 -5.94 34.68 -17.42
C VAL A 24 -5.30 33.32 -17.22
N LYS A 25 -4.29 33.28 -16.33
CA LYS A 25 -3.61 32.06 -15.89
C LYS A 25 -4.09 31.68 -14.49
N PHE A 26 -4.48 30.43 -14.29
CA PHE A 26 -4.93 29.89 -13.01
C PHE A 26 -4.44 28.46 -12.80
N SER A 27 -4.43 27.99 -11.55
CA SER A 27 -4.10 26.60 -11.23
C SER A 27 -5.32 25.71 -11.43
N ASP A 28 -5.13 24.57 -12.09
CA ASP A 28 -6.18 23.55 -12.19
C ASP A 28 -6.39 22.88 -10.83
N HIS A 29 -7.59 23.01 -10.27
CA HIS A 29 -7.94 22.43 -8.96
C HIS A 29 -8.56 21.03 -9.10
N HIS A 30 -8.72 20.51 -10.32
CA HIS A 30 -9.09 19.12 -10.54
C HIS A 30 -7.87 18.22 -10.31
N ILE A 31 -7.55 17.97 -9.05
CA ILE A 31 -6.43 17.10 -8.66
C ILE A 31 -6.70 15.67 -9.11
N GLN A 32 -5.93 15.22 -10.09
CA GLN A 32 -6.02 13.88 -10.68
C GLN A 32 -4.64 13.34 -11.05
N SER A 33 -4.61 12.23 -11.79
CA SER A 33 -3.36 11.70 -12.35
C SER A 33 -2.73 12.71 -13.32
N PRO A 34 -1.46 13.12 -13.12
CA PRO A 34 -0.77 14.00 -14.06
C PRO A 34 -0.63 13.40 -15.46
N LEU A 35 -0.69 12.07 -15.57
CA LEU A 35 -0.67 11.35 -16.86
C LEU A 35 -1.87 11.63 -17.76
N ALA A 36 -2.93 12.26 -17.23
CA ALA A 36 -4.09 12.70 -18.01
C ALA A 36 -3.84 14.03 -18.74
N MET A 37 -2.78 14.77 -18.39
CA MET A 37 -2.47 16.11 -18.91
C MET A 37 -0.95 16.27 -19.07
N ILE A 38 -0.30 15.35 -19.80
CA ILE A 38 1.17 15.29 -19.88
C ILE A 38 1.76 16.53 -20.55
N ASP A 39 1.06 17.07 -21.55
CA ASP A 39 1.36 18.33 -22.23
C ASP A 39 1.56 19.52 -21.27
N ARG A 40 0.69 19.62 -20.24
CA ARG A 40 0.69 20.72 -19.27
C ARG A 40 1.36 20.40 -17.94
N THR A 41 1.76 19.14 -17.73
CA THR A 41 2.46 18.70 -16.52
C THR A 41 3.91 18.40 -16.84
N CYS A 42 4.19 17.24 -17.45
CA CYS A 42 5.56 16.76 -17.67
C CYS A 42 6.30 17.52 -18.78
N GLN A 43 5.62 17.83 -19.89
CA GLN A 43 6.25 18.46 -21.07
C GLN A 43 6.59 19.94 -20.89
N THR A 44 6.22 20.52 -19.75
CA THR A 44 6.73 21.84 -19.34
C THR A 44 8.24 21.82 -19.05
N CYS A 45 8.79 20.65 -18.71
CA CYS A 45 10.20 20.44 -18.36
C CYS A 45 10.89 19.37 -19.24
N HIS A 46 10.13 18.40 -19.74
CA HIS A 46 10.61 17.25 -20.51
C HIS A 46 10.37 17.42 -22.00
N ARG A 47 11.31 16.97 -22.84
CA ARG A 47 11.23 17.09 -24.31
C ARG A 47 10.79 15.80 -25.00
N GLU A 48 10.64 14.73 -24.24
CA GLU A 48 10.17 13.44 -24.72
C GLU A 48 8.67 13.48 -25.07
N THR A 49 8.23 12.53 -25.90
CA THR A 49 6.81 12.39 -26.23
C THR A 49 6.01 11.94 -25.02
N GLU A 50 4.71 12.23 -25.02
CA GLU A 50 3.81 11.81 -23.94
C GLU A 50 3.87 10.31 -23.68
N GLU A 51 3.95 9.52 -24.76
CA GLU A 51 3.98 8.07 -24.66
C GLU A 51 5.26 7.56 -23.98
N VAL A 52 6.42 8.14 -24.32
CA VAL A 52 7.68 7.79 -23.65
C VAL A 52 7.61 8.13 -22.16
N LEU A 53 7.09 9.31 -21.81
CA LEU A 53 6.95 9.72 -20.41
C LEU A 53 5.99 8.81 -19.63
N ARG A 54 4.85 8.45 -20.24
CA ARG A 54 3.87 7.53 -19.66
C ARG A 54 4.47 6.14 -19.43
N GLN A 55 5.19 5.61 -20.41
CA GLN A 55 5.85 4.31 -20.27
C GLN A 55 6.94 4.32 -19.20
N ASN A 56 7.69 5.41 -19.06
CA ASN A 56 8.68 5.57 -17.99
C ASN A 56 8.04 5.47 -16.60
N VAL A 57 6.82 6.02 -16.41
CA VAL A 57 6.06 5.89 -15.16
C VAL A 57 5.63 4.45 -14.94
N TYR A 58 5.01 3.82 -15.94
CA TYR A 58 4.54 2.44 -15.83
C TYR A 58 5.68 1.45 -15.60
N GLU A 59 6.84 1.64 -16.22
CA GLU A 59 8.01 0.81 -15.99
C GLU A 59 8.49 0.88 -14.53
N ARG A 60 8.54 2.08 -13.94
CA ARG A 60 8.91 2.26 -12.52
C ARG A 60 7.91 1.60 -11.58
N GLN A 61 6.62 1.73 -11.87
CA GLN A 61 5.56 1.07 -11.13
C GLN A 61 5.69 -0.46 -11.21
N ARG A 62 5.92 -1.03 -12.40
CA ARG A 62 6.12 -2.47 -12.59
C ARG A 62 7.31 -2.98 -11.77
N LYS A 63 8.47 -2.33 -11.86
CA LYS A 63 9.67 -2.70 -11.09
C LYS A 63 9.44 -2.68 -9.58
N ALA A 64 8.75 -1.67 -9.07
CA ALA A 64 8.39 -1.62 -7.65
C ALA A 64 7.40 -2.73 -7.27
N ASN A 65 6.40 -2.99 -8.12
CA ASN A 65 5.38 -4.00 -7.89
C ASN A 65 5.96 -5.43 -7.88
N GLU A 66 6.99 -5.72 -8.67
CA GLU A 66 7.66 -7.02 -8.64
C GLU A 66 8.26 -7.33 -7.25
N ILE A 67 8.96 -6.36 -6.65
CA ILE A 67 9.53 -6.51 -5.29
C ILE A 67 8.42 -6.56 -4.25
N ARG A 68 7.43 -5.67 -4.37
CA ARG A 68 6.25 -5.62 -3.49
C ARG A 68 5.54 -6.96 -3.45
N ASN A 69 5.20 -7.54 -4.60
CA ASN A 69 4.47 -8.79 -4.68
C ASN A 69 5.25 -9.92 -4.01
N ARG A 70 6.57 -10.01 -4.26
CA ARG A 70 7.42 -11.00 -3.57
C ARG A 70 7.43 -10.80 -2.06
N LEU A 71 7.58 -9.56 -1.60
CA LEU A 71 7.54 -9.23 -0.18
C LEU A 71 6.19 -9.59 0.47
N GLU A 72 5.07 -9.30 -0.19
CA GLU A 72 3.73 -9.66 0.31
C GLU A 72 3.57 -11.18 0.47
N HIS A 73 4.04 -11.96 -0.50
CA HIS A 73 4.02 -13.43 -0.39
C HIS A 73 4.86 -13.93 0.79
N GLU A 74 6.06 -13.38 0.97
CA GLU A 74 6.96 -13.81 2.04
C GLU A 74 6.49 -13.34 3.43
N LEU A 75 5.86 -12.17 3.52
CA LEU A 75 5.22 -11.69 4.74
C LEU A 75 4.00 -12.54 5.13
N ALA A 76 3.14 -12.89 4.16
CA ALA A 76 2.01 -13.76 4.41
C ALA A 76 2.46 -15.12 4.96
N LYS A 77 3.45 -15.75 4.33
CA LYS A 77 4.06 -16.99 4.83
C LYS A 77 4.64 -16.80 6.23
N ALA A 78 5.40 -15.74 6.49
CA ALA A 78 6.01 -15.51 7.80
C ALA A 78 4.95 -15.41 8.92
N HIS A 79 3.81 -14.77 8.68
CA HIS A 79 2.70 -14.72 9.66
C HIS A 79 2.06 -16.09 9.90
N ILE A 80 1.81 -16.85 8.83
CA ILE A 80 1.23 -18.20 8.91
C ILE A 80 2.18 -19.16 9.63
N GLU A 81 3.47 -19.11 9.31
CA GLU A 81 4.53 -19.90 9.94
C GLU A 81 4.71 -19.53 11.42
N ALA A 82 4.65 -18.25 11.75
CA ALA A 82 4.70 -17.80 13.15
C ALA A 82 3.49 -18.33 13.95
N LYS A 83 2.29 -18.27 13.37
CA LYS A 83 1.10 -18.91 13.97
C LYS A 83 1.31 -20.40 14.19
N PHE A 84 1.79 -21.10 13.17
CA PHE A 84 2.06 -22.53 13.27
C PHE A 84 3.12 -22.87 14.33
N ALA A 85 4.15 -22.03 14.51
CA ALA A 85 5.13 -22.19 15.57
C ALA A 85 4.49 -22.11 16.96
N TRP A 86 3.57 -21.17 17.19
CA TRP A 86 2.79 -21.12 18.43
C TRP A 86 1.90 -22.35 18.61
N ASP A 87 1.23 -22.80 17.55
CA ASP A 87 0.43 -24.04 17.58
C ASP A 87 1.29 -25.28 17.91
N LYS A 88 2.60 -25.22 17.64
CA LYS A 88 3.62 -26.23 18.00
C LYS A 88 4.34 -25.94 19.33
N GLY A 89 3.78 -25.07 20.17
CA GLY A 89 4.27 -24.81 21.52
C GLY A 89 5.47 -23.88 21.60
N ALA A 90 5.71 -23.04 20.58
CA ALA A 90 6.70 -21.97 20.71
C ALA A 90 6.33 -21.01 21.83
N THR A 91 7.32 -20.63 22.63
CA THR A 91 7.17 -19.65 23.71
C THR A 91 7.41 -18.23 23.20
N ASP A 92 6.92 -17.23 23.93
CA ASP A 92 7.16 -15.82 23.62
C ASP A 92 8.66 -15.48 23.55
N GLY A 93 9.47 -16.11 24.43
CA GLY A 93 10.92 -15.96 24.43
C GLY A 93 11.56 -16.46 23.13
N GLN A 94 11.10 -17.59 22.59
CA GLN A 94 11.57 -18.13 21.31
C GLN A 94 11.12 -17.28 20.12
N MET A 95 9.95 -16.63 20.23
CA MET A 95 9.35 -15.85 19.14
C MET A 95 9.76 -14.36 19.13
N LYS A 96 10.40 -13.85 20.19
CA LYS A 96 10.77 -12.43 20.32
C LYS A 96 11.48 -11.87 19.07
N ASP A 97 12.53 -12.53 18.61
CA ASP A 97 13.32 -12.06 17.46
C ASP A 97 12.55 -12.21 16.14
N VAL A 98 11.74 -13.27 16.01
CA VAL A 98 10.83 -13.46 14.88
C VAL A 98 9.87 -12.28 14.75
N LEU A 99 9.20 -11.91 15.85
CA LEU A 99 8.22 -10.82 15.86
C LEU A 99 8.87 -9.47 15.53
N ALA A 100 10.09 -9.24 16.01
CA ALA A 100 10.85 -8.04 15.66
C ALA A 100 11.14 -7.98 14.16
N LEU A 101 11.52 -9.09 13.53
CA LEU A 101 11.79 -9.17 12.09
C LEU A 101 10.52 -8.99 11.27
N ILE A 102 9.41 -9.65 11.63
CA ILE A 102 8.10 -9.47 10.97
C ILE A 102 7.65 -8.01 11.05
N ARG A 103 7.73 -7.39 12.24
CA ARG A 103 7.40 -5.98 12.44
C ARG A 103 8.25 -5.07 11.54
N GLN A 104 9.56 -5.31 11.48
CA GLN A 104 10.48 -4.53 10.65
C GLN A 104 10.21 -4.70 9.15
N ALA A 105 9.88 -5.90 8.72
CA ALA A 105 9.56 -6.22 7.34
C ALA A 105 8.25 -5.55 6.91
N GLN A 106 7.18 -5.73 7.70
CA GLN A 106 5.86 -5.17 7.39
C GLN A 106 5.85 -3.65 7.46
N TRP A 107 6.55 -3.04 8.42
CA TRP A 107 6.70 -1.58 8.46
C TRP A 107 7.29 -1.01 7.17
N ARG A 108 8.35 -1.65 6.64
CA ARG A 108 9.01 -1.20 5.40
C ARG A 108 8.10 -1.40 4.19
N TRP A 109 7.46 -2.56 4.10
CA TRP A 109 6.46 -2.82 3.07
C TRP A 109 5.37 -1.75 3.08
N ASP A 110 4.74 -1.52 4.23
CA ASP A 110 3.60 -0.62 4.36
C ASP A 110 4.00 0.83 4.06
N PHE A 111 5.12 1.30 4.61
CA PHE A 111 5.66 2.62 4.29
C PHE A 111 5.86 2.83 2.78
N ALA A 112 6.33 1.81 2.06
CA ALA A 112 6.59 1.90 0.63
C ALA A 112 5.30 1.87 -0.21
N VAL A 113 4.26 1.13 0.20
CA VAL A 113 3.04 0.92 -0.60
C VAL A 113 1.87 1.82 -0.21
N ALA A 114 1.86 2.37 1.01
CA ALA A 114 0.80 3.26 1.50
C ALA A 114 0.68 4.56 0.68
N SER A 115 1.78 4.99 0.05
CA SER A 115 1.75 6.04 -0.97
C SER A 115 1.68 5.43 -2.37
N HIS A 116 0.49 5.42 -2.97
CA HIS A 116 0.26 4.91 -4.33
C HIS A 116 1.16 5.56 -5.40
N GLY A 117 1.59 6.81 -5.21
CA GLY A 117 2.51 7.53 -6.10
C GLY A 117 4.00 7.33 -5.80
N ALA A 118 4.37 6.59 -4.75
CA ALA A 118 5.76 6.49 -4.28
C ALA A 118 6.71 5.92 -5.34
N ALA A 119 6.25 4.92 -6.10
CA ALA A 119 7.00 4.31 -7.19
C ALA A 119 7.37 5.31 -8.31
N PHE A 120 6.65 6.44 -8.42
CA PHE A 120 7.01 7.53 -9.33
C PHE A 120 7.76 8.66 -8.61
N HIS A 121 7.28 9.09 -7.43
CA HIS A 121 7.87 10.20 -6.70
C HIS A 121 9.30 9.90 -6.23
N ALA A 122 9.58 8.67 -5.82
CA ALA A 122 10.88 8.23 -5.33
C ALA A 122 11.13 6.74 -5.66
N PRO A 123 11.28 6.36 -6.95
CA PRO A 123 11.37 4.96 -7.40
C PRO A 123 12.48 4.17 -6.71
N GLN A 124 13.69 4.75 -6.67
CA GLN A 124 14.88 4.08 -6.11
C GLN A 124 14.73 3.86 -4.60
N GLU A 125 14.22 4.86 -3.88
CA GLU A 125 14.00 4.74 -2.43
C GLU A 125 12.89 3.75 -2.11
N THR A 126 11.80 3.76 -2.88
CA THR A 126 10.71 2.80 -2.75
C THR A 126 11.22 1.37 -2.94
N GLN A 127 11.99 1.12 -4.01
CA GLN A 127 12.59 -0.19 -4.26
C GLN A 127 13.58 -0.60 -3.16
N ARG A 128 14.43 0.32 -2.66
CA ARG A 128 15.36 0.04 -1.57
C ARG A 128 14.63 -0.38 -0.29
N ILE A 129 13.58 0.35 0.08
CA ILE A 129 12.77 0.04 1.28
C ILE A 129 12.08 -1.31 1.12
N LEU A 130 11.46 -1.58 -0.04
CA LEU A 130 10.85 -2.88 -0.33
C LEU A 130 11.88 -4.02 -0.26
N SER A 131 13.06 -3.86 -0.85
CA SER A 131 14.13 -4.87 -0.78
C SER A 131 14.59 -5.14 0.66
N HIS A 132 14.71 -4.09 1.49
CA HIS A 132 15.01 -4.27 2.92
C HIS A 132 13.87 -4.96 3.68
N GLY A 133 12.62 -4.72 3.28
CA GLY A 133 11.47 -5.46 3.80
C GLY A 133 11.55 -6.94 3.45
N LEU A 134 11.91 -7.27 2.21
CA LEU A 134 12.07 -8.64 1.73
C LEU A 134 13.18 -9.40 2.47
N ASP A 135 14.33 -8.77 2.66
CA ASP A 135 15.42 -9.32 3.47
C ASP A 135 14.94 -9.65 4.90
N ARG A 136 14.24 -8.73 5.56
CA ARG A 136 13.70 -8.95 6.92
C ARG A 136 12.63 -10.04 6.96
N ALA A 137 11.77 -10.13 5.96
CA ALA A 137 10.78 -11.20 5.85
C ALA A 137 11.46 -12.58 5.72
N MET A 138 12.46 -12.69 4.84
CA MET A 138 13.21 -13.95 4.68
C MET A 138 13.98 -14.33 5.95
N GLN A 139 14.57 -13.36 6.65
CA GLN A 139 15.21 -13.60 7.95
C GLN A 139 14.20 -14.07 9.01
N ALA A 140 12.98 -13.51 9.02
CA ALA A 140 11.92 -13.96 9.91
C ALA A 140 11.56 -15.43 9.64
N ARG A 141 11.35 -15.80 8.37
CA ARG A 141 11.04 -17.19 7.98
C ARG A 141 12.15 -18.17 8.38
N LEU A 142 13.41 -17.79 8.19
CA LEU A 142 14.55 -18.59 8.65
C LEU A 142 14.58 -18.75 10.19
N ALA A 143 14.30 -17.67 10.92
CA ALA A 143 14.21 -17.72 12.38
C ALA A 143 13.05 -18.60 12.86
N ILE A 144 11.89 -18.54 12.19
CA ILE A 144 10.74 -19.41 12.49
C ILE A 144 11.09 -20.87 12.26
N SER A 145 11.75 -21.21 11.14
CA SER A 145 12.19 -22.57 10.85
C SER A 145 13.11 -23.12 11.96
N LYS A 146 14.02 -22.30 12.50
CA LYS A 146 14.87 -22.69 13.64
C LYS A 146 14.06 -22.92 14.93
N VAL A 147 13.04 -22.11 15.19
CA VAL A 147 12.14 -22.29 16.34
C VAL A 147 11.35 -23.59 16.20
N LEU A 148 10.79 -23.84 15.02
CA LEU A 148 10.06 -25.06 14.71
C LEU A 148 10.94 -26.31 14.88
N ALA A 149 12.18 -26.28 14.38
CA ALA A 149 13.11 -27.38 14.53
C ALA A 149 13.43 -27.69 16.00
N LYS A 150 13.64 -26.65 16.83
CA LYS A 150 13.83 -26.81 18.29
C LYS A 150 12.60 -27.41 18.98
N ASN A 151 11.42 -27.19 18.41
CA ASN A 151 10.15 -27.74 18.88
C ASN A 151 9.76 -29.04 18.16
N GLY A 152 10.71 -29.70 17.49
CA GLY A 152 10.53 -31.03 16.90
C GLY A 152 9.82 -31.07 15.55
N PHE A 153 9.69 -29.93 14.86
CA PHE A 153 9.11 -29.86 13.51
C PHE A 153 10.14 -29.42 12.48
N THR A 154 10.40 -30.27 11.48
CA THR A 154 11.41 -30.03 10.42
C THR A 154 10.83 -30.07 9.00
N GLY A 155 9.51 -30.17 8.87
CA GLY A 155 8.82 -30.18 7.58
C GLY A 155 8.47 -28.77 7.08
N ASP A 156 7.76 -28.72 5.96
CA ASP A 156 7.17 -27.48 5.45
C ASP A 156 5.88 -27.15 6.21
N VAL A 157 5.71 -25.88 6.58
CA VAL A 157 4.46 -25.42 7.20
C VAL A 157 3.32 -25.50 6.19
N PRO A 158 2.18 -26.16 6.53
CA PRO A 158 1.02 -26.21 5.64
C PRO A 158 0.47 -24.80 5.39
N MET A 159 0.42 -24.39 4.12
CA MET A 159 -0.11 -23.08 3.73
C MET A 159 -1.61 -23.18 3.45
N PRO A 160 -2.46 -22.32 4.05
CA PRO A 160 -3.85 -22.22 3.69
C PRO A 160 -4.01 -21.71 2.26
N ASP A 161 -5.13 -22.06 1.62
CA ASP A 161 -5.52 -21.44 0.36
C ASP A 161 -6.02 -20.01 0.62
N ILE A 162 -5.21 -19.03 0.23
CA ILE A 162 -5.53 -17.60 0.29
C ILE A 162 -5.52 -16.95 -1.11
N SER A 163 -5.79 -17.76 -2.15
CA SER A 163 -5.75 -17.35 -3.57
C SER A 163 -6.76 -16.26 -3.95
N THR A 164 -7.79 -16.04 -3.13
CA THR A 164 -8.77 -14.99 -3.33
C THR A 164 -8.97 -14.19 -2.05
N LYS A 165 -9.47 -12.95 -2.21
CA LYS A 165 -9.86 -12.09 -1.09
C LYS A 165 -10.77 -12.83 -0.10
N ASP A 166 -11.81 -13.50 -0.59
CA ASP A 166 -12.79 -14.17 0.26
C ASP A 166 -12.17 -15.33 1.06
N LYS A 167 -11.27 -16.10 0.43
CA LYS A 167 -10.54 -17.18 1.11
C LYS A 167 -9.59 -16.64 2.18
N ALA A 168 -8.86 -15.57 1.88
CA ALA A 168 -7.98 -14.90 2.84
C ALA A 168 -8.76 -14.33 4.04
N GLN A 169 -9.90 -13.67 3.78
CA GLN A 169 -10.78 -13.12 4.83
C GLN A 169 -11.36 -14.22 5.72
N LYS A 170 -11.81 -15.33 5.12
CA LYS A 170 -12.29 -16.49 5.86
C LYS A 170 -11.19 -17.13 6.71
N TYR A 171 -9.97 -17.24 6.18
CA TYR A 171 -8.83 -17.82 6.90
C TYR A 171 -8.52 -17.07 8.20
N ILE A 172 -8.59 -15.74 8.19
CA ILE A 172 -8.36 -14.91 9.38
C ILE A 172 -9.62 -14.72 10.26
N GLY A 173 -10.73 -15.39 9.94
CA GLY A 173 -11.93 -15.43 10.76
C GLY A 173 -12.88 -14.22 10.63
N LEU A 174 -12.82 -13.47 9.52
CA LEU A 174 -13.76 -12.36 9.30
C LEU A 174 -15.14 -12.85 8.81
N ASP A 175 -16.20 -12.39 9.46
CA ASP A 175 -17.58 -12.54 8.97
C ASP A 175 -17.95 -11.37 8.06
N ILE A 176 -17.60 -11.50 6.77
CA ILE A 176 -17.77 -10.43 5.79
C ILE A 176 -19.24 -10.11 5.51
N ASP A 177 -20.15 -11.07 5.67
CA ASP A 177 -21.58 -10.83 5.45
C ASP A 177 -22.16 -10.01 6.60
N ALA A 178 -21.79 -10.32 7.85
CA ALA A 178 -22.16 -9.49 8.99
C ALA A 178 -21.57 -8.07 8.89
N GLU A 179 -20.29 -7.93 8.52
CA GLU A 179 -19.64 -6.62 8.34
C GLU A 179 -20.34 -5.78 7.25
N LYS A 180 -20.69 -6.39 6.11
CA LYS A 180 -21.43 -5.72 5.03
C LYS A 180 -22.84 -5.32 5.47
N ALA A 181 -23.57 -6.20 6.16
CA ALA A 181 -24.90 -5.90 6.67
C ALA A 181 -24.88 -4.75 7.69
N ALA A 182 -23.91 -4.74 8.61
CA ALA A 182 -23.71 -3.67 9.56
C ALA A 182 -23.38 -2.34 8.85
N LYS A 183 -22.50 -2.37 7.84
CA LYS A 183 -22.16 -1.18 7.06
C LYS A 183 -23.34 -0.64 6.25
N ASP A 184 -24.12 -1.51 5.62
CA ASP A 184 -25.32 -1.14 4.86
C ASP A 184 -26.37 -0.49 5.78
N LYS A 185 -26.62 -1.09 6.96
CA LYS A 185 -27.51 -0.48 7.97
C LYS A 185 -27.02 0.90 8.39
N PHE A 186 -25.72 1.07 8.64
CA PHE A 186 -25.13 2.36 8.99
C PHE A 186 -25.34 3.41 7.88
N LEU A 187 -25.09 3.03 6.61
CA LEU A 187 -25.26 3.92 5.46
C LEU A 187 -26.73 4.31 5.23
N LYS A 188 -27.68 3.43 5.52
CA LYS A 188 -29.12 3.69 5.33
C LYS A 188 -29.76 4.46 6.49
N THR A 189 -29.14 4.48 7.67
CA THR A 189 -29.74 5.06 8.89
C THR A 189 -28.96 6.24 9.43
N THR A 190 -27.67 6.04 9.70
CA THR A 190 -26.84 7.02 10.42
C THR A 190 -26.39 8.14 9.49
N VAL A 191 -25.97 7.81 8.26
CA VAL A 191 -25.51 8.83 7.29
C VAL A 191 -26.65 9.81 6.92
N PRO A 192 -27.87 9.37 6.57
CA PRO A 192 -28.98 10.29 6.33
C PRO A 192 -29.30 11.17 7.53
N ALA A 193 -29.33 10.60 8.74
CA ALA A 193 -29.57 11.38 9.96
C ALA A 193 -28.48 12.45 10.20
N TRP A 194 -27.22 12.14 9.91
CA TRP A 194 -26.13 13.12 9.97
C TRP A 194 -26.30 14.23 8.93
N LEU A 195 -26.68 13.88 7.70
CA LEU A 195 -26.91 14.85 6.63
C LEU A 195 -28.07 15.79 6.97
N GLU A 196 -29.19 15.26 7.49
CA GLU A 196 -30.33 16.07 7.91
C GLU A 196 -29.96 17.00 9.09
N LYS A 197 -29.26 16.47 10.10
CA LYS A 197 -28.75 17.30 11.20
C LYS A 197 -27.79 18.38 10.72
N ALA A 198 -26.92 18.08 9.76
CA ALA A 198 -25.98 19.06 9.21
C ALA A 198 -26.70 20.18 8.44
N LYS A 199 -27.72 19.84 7.64
CA LYS A 199 -28.58 20.82 6.94
C LYS A 199 -29.37 21.70 7.91
N ALA A 200 -29.98 21.11 8.93
CA ALA A 200 -30.73 21.85 9.95
C ALA A 200 -29.86 22.85 10.72
N ASN A 201 -28.56 22.56 10.87
CA ASN A 201 -27.58 23.43 11.53
C ASN A 201 -26.81 24.33 10.54
N ASN A 202 -27.25 24.44 9.28
CA ASN A 202 -26.60 25.23 8.24
C ASN A 202 -25.10 24.91 8.05
N ARG A 203 -24.71 23.64 8.27
CA ARG A 203 -23.34 23.12 8.05
C ARG A 203 -23.18 22.41 6.72
N LEU A 204 -24.29 22.14 6.03
CA LEU A 204 -24.33 21.55 4.70
C LEU A 204 -25.36 22.32 3.87
N ALA A 205 -25.00 22.64 2.62
CA ALA A 205 -25.90 23.34 1.71
C ALA A 205 -27.18 22.54 1.49
N GLN A 206 -28.32 23.23 1.48
CA GLN A 206 -29.60 22.65 1.08
C GLN A 206 -29.60 22.66 -0.46
N LYS A 207 -29.48 21.48 -1.07
CA LYS A 207 -29.71 21.32 -2.51
C LYS A 207 -31.20 21.33 -2.80
#